data_AF-A0AAD2FHU8-F1
#
_entry.id   AF-A0AAD2FHU8-F1
#
_cell.length_a   1.000
_cell.length_b   1.000
_cell.length_c   1.000
_cell.angle_alpha   90.00
_cell.angle_beta   90.00
_cell.angle_gamma   90.00
#
_symmetry.space_group_name_H-M   'P 1'
#
loop_
_entity.id
_entity.type
_entity.pdbx_description
1 polymer ?
#
loop_
_entity_poly.entity_id
_entity_poly.type
_entity_poly.pdbx_seq_one_letter_code
_entity_poly.pdbx_strand_id
1 'polypeptide(L)'
;MTHEKQKGLFKCWTDERVGIVLLAEVDLQWSAVPRGHKWFDRVKSCTNQGHFSSVSYYKHQEFPTPSAHQWGGCSATLLHKVARRAKSGGKGETGLGRLSWIKIRGRDIRQQESQTDGPPAGPLDLVVVSAYRPNKEGTNAGSVWNYQRNYCLSKG
;
A
#
# COMPACT_ATOMS: atom_id res chain seq x y z
N MET A 1 0.07 -12.77 -21.38
CA MET A 1 -0.60 -13.94 -20.76
C MET A 1 -0.42 -13.84 -19.25
N THR A 2 -1.48 -13.98 -18.45
CA THR A 2 -1.43 -13.86 -16.98
C THR A 2 -1.02 -15.20 -16.35
N HIS A 3 -0.03 -15.18 -15.45
CA HIS A 3 0.50 -16.39 -14.80
C HIS A 3 -0.55 -17.06 -13.88
N GLU A 4 -0.56 -18.39 -13.77
CA GLU A 4 -1.56 -19.16 -13.01
C GLU A 4 -1.65 -18.75 -11.53
N LYS A 5 -0.51 -18.57 -10.86
CA LYS A 5 -0.48 -18.05 -9.47
C LYS A 5 -1.19 -16.69 -9.32
N GLN A 6 -1.06 -15.79 -10.31
CA GLN A 6 -1.73 -14.49 -10.29
C GLN A 6 -3.25 -14.66 -10.47
N LYS A 7 -3.68 -15.57 -11.35
CA LYS A 7 -5.12 -15.87 -11.53
C LYS A 7 -5.72 -16.42 -10.24
N GLY A 8 -5.06 -17.38 -9.59
CA GLY A 8 -5.52 -17.95 -8.32
C GLY A 8 -5.66 -16.90 -7.22
N LEU A 9 -4.65 -16.03 -7.08
CA LEU A 9 -4.68 -14.93 -6.11
C LEU A 9 -5.83 -13.95 -6.37
N PHE A 10 -6.04 -13.57 -7.63
CA PHE A 10 -7.10 -12.63 -8.00
C PHE A 10 -8.50 -13.24 -7.87
N LYS A 11 -8.63 -14.55 -8.13
CA LYS A 11 -9.87 -15.28 -7.90
C LYS A 11 -10.21 -15.21 -6.41
N CYS A 12 -9.25 -15.54 -5.54
CA CYS A 12 -9.42 -15.42 -4.09
C CYS A 12 -9.85 -14.02 -3.66
N TRP A 13 -9.18 -12.96 -4.14
CA TRP A 13 -9.58 -11.58 -3.82
C TRP A 13 -11.00 -11.24 -4.27
N THR A 14 -11.42 -11.78 -5.41
CA THR A 14 -12.75 -11.53 -5.96
C THR A 14 -13.82 -12.28 -5.16
N ASP A 15 -13.59 -13.57 -4.89
CA ASP A 15 -14.51 -14.43 -4.14
C ASP A 15 -14.71 -13.89 -2.71
N GLU A 16 -13.62 -13.51 -2.05
CA GLU A 16 -13.60 -12.97 -0.69
C GLU A 16 -13.99 -11.47 -0.63
N ARG A 17 -14.31 -10.87 -1.78
CA ARG A 17 -14.70 -9.45 -1.91
C ARG A 17 -13.71 -8.49 -1.25
N VAL A 18 -12.41 -8.77 -1.41
CA VAL A 18 -11.33 -8.01 -0.78
C VAL A 18 -11.34 -6.57 -1.29
N GLY A 19 -11.52 -5.61 -0.38
CA GLY A 19 -11.49 -4.18 -0.69
C GLY A 19 -10.11 -3.53 -0.55
N ILE A 20 -9.24 -4.12 0.26
CA ILE A 20 -7.92 -3.58 0.62
C ILE A 20 -6.93 -4.73 0.63
N VAL A 21 -5.86 -4.60 -0.15
CA VAL A 21 -4.76 -5.55 -0.23
C VAL A 21 -3.48 -4.87 0.25
N LEU A 22 -2.83 -5.46 1.25
CA LEU A 22 -1.55 -5.01 1.80
C LEU A 22 -0.54 -6.14 1.63
N LEU A 23 0.53 -5.91 0.86
CA LEU A 23 1.57 -6.90 0.60
C LEU A 23 2.91 -6.36 1.06
N ALA A 24 3.53 -7.06 2.01
CA ALA A 24 4.93 -6.88 2.35
C ALA A 24 5.79 -7.82 1.51
N GLU A 25 7.06 -7.46 1.29
CA GLU A 25 8.08 -8.32 0.65
C GLU A 25 7.64 -8.78 -0.75
N VAL A 26 7.30 -7.79 -1.58
CA VAL A 26 6.87 -8.03 -2.97
C VAL A 26 8.05 -8.43 -3.86
N ASP A 27 9.27 -8.15 -3.41
CA ASP A 27 10.54 -8.61 -3.94
C ASP A 27 10.77 -8.27 -5.43
N LEU A 28 10.30 -7.08 -5.82
CA LEU A 28 10.33 -6.59 -7.20
C LEU A 28 10.72 -5.12 -7.30
N GLN A 29 11.69 -4.85 -8.17
CA GLN A 29 12.07 -3.52 -8.61
C GLN A 29 11.10 -3.05 -9.70
N TRP A 30 10.02 -2.37 -9.30
CA TRP A 30 8.94 -2.01 -10.23
C TRP A 30 9.34 -1.04 -11.35
N SER A 31 10.49 -0.36 -11.26
CA SER A 31 11.07 0.41 -12.37
C SER A 31 11.65 -0.48 -13.48
N ALA A 32 12.18 -1.66 -13.12
CA ALA A 32 12.78 -2.62 -14.04
C ALA A 32 11.73 -3.52 -14.73
N VAL A 33 10.50 -3.57 -14.20
CA VAL A 33 9.41 -4.37 -14.77
C VAL A 33 8.88 -3.70 -16.05
N PRO A 34 8.77 -4.42 -17.19
CA PRO A 34 8.25 -3.87 -18.43
C PRO A 34 6.82 -3.31 -18.29
N ARG A 35 6.49 -2.31 -19.13
CA ARG A 35 5.12 -1.79 -19.25
C ARG A 35 4.16 -2.93 -19.62
N GLY A 36 2.94 -2.92 -19.08
CA GLY A 36 1.97 -4.02 -19.22
C GLY A 36 2.13 -5.13 -18.18
N HIS A 37 3.30 -5.22 -17.54
CA HIS A 37 3.57 -6.16 -16.45
C HIS A 37 3.74 -5.47 -15.09
N LYS A 38 3.57 -4.15 -15.04
CA LYS A 38 3.65 -3.38 -13.79
C LYS A 38 2.45 -3.68 -12.90
N TRP A 39 2.57 -3.38 -11.61
CA TRP A 39 1.54 -3.66 -10.61
C TRP A 39 0.16 -3.12 -11.03
N PHE A 40 0.10 -1.86 -11.49
CA PHE A 40 -1.12 -1.24 -11.98
C PHE A 40 -1.79 -2.07 -13.09
N ASP A 41 -1.02 -2.48 -14.10
CA ASP A 41 -1.55 -3.26 -15.24
C ASP A 41 -2.06 -4.64 -14.79
N ARG A 42 -1.34 -5.27 -13.85
CA ARG A 42 -1.74 -6.56 -13.26
C ARG A 42 -3.05 -6.43 -12.48
N VAL A 43 -3.17 -5.42 -11.62
CA VAL A 43 -4.38 -5.23 -10.79
C VAL A 43 -5.56 -4.78 -11.65
N LYS A 44 -5.33 -4.03 -12.73
CA LYS A 44 -6.41 -3.63 -13.65
C LYS A 44 -7.24 -4.82 -14.15
N SER A 45 -6.63 -5.98 -14.35
CA SER A 45 -7.36 -7.17 -14.81
C SER A 45 -8.22 -7.83 -13.73
N CYS A 46 -8.07 -7.48 -12.45
CA CYS A 46 -8.81 -8.10 -11.34
C CYS A 46 -10.04 -7.29 -10.87
N THR A 47 -10.26 -6.09 -11.42
CA THR A 47 -11.38 -5.24 -10.97
C THR A 47 -11.94 -4.37 -12.09
N ASN A 48 -13.25 -4.49 -12.31
CA ASN A 48 -13.98 -3.67 -13.26
C ASN A 48 -14.43 -2.33 -12.67
N GLN A 49 -14.28 -2.15 -11.35
CA GLN A 49 -14.72 -0.95 -10.62
C GLN A 49 -13.57 0.00 -10.27
N GLY A 50 -12.39 -0.24 -10.83
CA GLY A 50 -11.17 0.53 -10.59
C GLY A 50 -10.34 0.02 -9.42
N HIS A 51 -9.14 0.57 -9.32
CA HIS A 51 -8.17 0.33 -8.25
C HIS A 51 -7.33 1.58 -8.00
N PHE A 52 -6.72 1.67 -6.82
CA PHE A 52 -5.73 2.69 -6.48
C PHE A 52 -4.61 2.02 -5.70
N SER A 53 -3.36 2.17 -6.17
CA SER A 53 -2.21 1.49 -5.57
C SER A 53 -1.09 2.47 -5.24
N SER A 54 -0.46 2.26 -4.09
CA SER A 54 0.85 2.80 -3.78
C SER A 54 1.84 1.65 -3.65
N VAL A 55 2.95 1.72 -4.38
CA VAL A 55 3.93 0.63 -4.47
C VAL A 55 5.32 1.17 -4.19
N SER A 56 5.94 0.70 -3.12
CA SER A 56 7.30 1.06 -2.73
C SER A 56 8.26 -0.10 -2.98
N TYR A 57 9.47 0.27 -3.39
CA TYR A 57 10.58 -0.63 -3.69
C TYR A 57 11.88 0.13 -3.44
N TYR A 58 12.99 -0.60 -3.29
CA TYR A 58 14.33 -0.06 -3.16
C TYR A 58 14.75 0.65 -4.45
N LYS A 59 14.99 1.95 -4.35
CA LYS A 59 15.32 2.81 -5.50
C LYS A 59 16.81 2.96 -5.78
N HIS A 60 17.67 2.66 -4.80
CA HIS A 60 19.12 2.89 -4.88
C HIS A 60 19.89 1.67 -5.44
N GLN A 61 19.19 0.72 -6.06
CA GLN A 61 19.84 -0.39 -6.75
C GLN A 61 20.31 0.09 -8.13
N GLU A 62 21.63 0.12 -8.32
CA GLU A 62 22.26 0.45 -9.61
C GLU A 62 22.11 -0.74 -10.60
N PHE A 63 21.89 -0.43 -11.89
CA PHE A 63 21.61 -1.41 -12.96
C PHE A 63 22.90 -1.90 -13.67
N PRO A 64 22.90 -3.08 -14.34
CA PRO A 64 21.76 -3.87 -14.76
C PRO A 64 21.78 -5.31 -14.21
N THR A 65 20.94 -5.61 -13.22
CA THR A 65 20.59 -7.01 -13.00
C THR A 65 19.62 -7.42 -14.13
N PRO A 66 19.82 -8.57 -14.80
CA PRO A 66 18.93 -9.04 -15.88
C PRO A 66 17.52 -9.40 -15.36
N SER A 67 17.31 -9.36 -14.05
CA SER A 67 16.05 -9.68 -13.41
C SER A 67 15.50 -8.45 -12.67
N ALA A 68 14.17 -8.32 -12.65
CA ALA A 68 13.49 -7.31 -11.85
C ALA A 68 13.41 -7.68 -10.35
N HIS A 69 14.08 -8.75 -9.90
CA HIS A 69 14.05 -9.17 -8.51
C HIS A 69 14.92 -8.27 -7.62
N GLN A 70 14.40 -7.98 -6.43
CA GLN A 70 15.13 -7.37 -5.32
C GLN A 70 14.53 -7.89 -4.01
N TRP A 71 15.15 -7.62 -2.87
CA TRP A 71 14.53 -7.91 -1.58
C TRP A 71 13.71 -6.75 -1.05
N GLY A 72 12.56 -7.06 -0.45
CA GLY A 72 11.68 -6.13 0.22
C GLY A 72 10.65 -5.49 -0.72
N GLY A 73 10.31 -4.23 -0.45
CA GLY A 73 9.21 -3.54 -1.11
C GLY A 73 7.85 -3.82 -0.47
N CYS A 74 6.93 -2.89 -0.62
CA CYS A 74 5.60 -2.97 -0.05
C CYS A 74 4.56 -2.43 -1.04
N SER A 75 3.34 -2.98 -1.00
CA SER A 75 2.22 -2.51 -1.78
C SER A 75 0.99 -2.33 -0.90
N ALA A 76 0.36 -1.16 -1.02
CA ALA A 76 -0.99 -0.94 -0.54
C ALA A 76 -1.87 -0.75 -1.78
N THR A 77 -2.98 -1.48 -1.85
CA THR A 77 -3.90 -1.41 -2.99
C THR A 77 -5.34 -1.41 -2.50
N LEU A 78 -6.11 -0.43 -2.94
CA LEU A 78 -7.56 -0.40 -2.77
C LEU A 78 -8.22 -0.93 -4.04
N LEU A 79 -9.25 -1.74 -3.86
CA LEU A 79 -10.02 -2.36 -4.93
C LEU A 79 -11.48 -1.87 -4.89
N HIS A 80 -12.12 -1.96 -6.06
CA HIS A 80 -13.56 -1.77 -6.21
C HIS A 80 -14.08 -0.43 -5.63
N LYS A 81 -15.19 -0.46 -4.90
CA LYS A 81 -15.80 0.72 -4.28
C LYS A 81 -14.86 1.45 -3.31
N VAL A 82 -13.91 0.74 -2.69
CA VAL A 82 -12.95 1.34 -1.74
C VAL A 82 -11.98 2.26 -2.47
N ALA A 83 -11.56 1.91 -3.69
CA ALA A 83 -10.66 2.72 -4.50
C ALA A 83 -11.19 4.13 -4.76
N ARG A 84 -12.52 4.28 -4.91
CA ARG A 84 -13.17 5.59 -5.12
C ARG A 84 -13.08 6.52 -3.91
N ARG A 85 -12.73 5.98 -2.73
CA ARG A 85 -12.54 6.75 -1.49
C ARG A 85 -11.07 7.09 -1.25
N ALA A 86 -10.14 6.68 -2.12
CA ALA A 86 -8.75 7.10 -2.03
C ALA A 86 -8.65 8.63 -2.06
N LYS A 87 -7.98 9.22 -1.06
CA LYS A 87 -7.63 10.64 -1.04
C LYS A 87 -6.22 10.85 -1.58
N SER A 88 -5.28 10.05 -1.08
CA SER A 88 -3.87 10.11 -1.45
C SER A 88 -3.19 8.80 -1.08
N GLY A 89 -2.00 8.58 -1.62
CA GLY A 89 -1.13 7.50 -1.22
C GLY A 89 0.32 7.94 -1.27
N GLY A 90 1.19 7.16 -0.66
CA GLY A 90 2.59 7.48 -0.60
C GLY A 90 3.46 6.31 -0.19
N LYS A 91 4.76 6.59 -0.13
CA LYS A 91 5.83 5.64 0.12
C LYS A 91 6.71 6.21 1.21
N GLY A 92 7.54 5.39 1.83
CA GLY A 92 8.60 5.89 2.70
C GLY A 92 9.57 6.83 1.96
N GLU A 93 9.99 7.89 2.63
CA GLU A 93 10.85 8.97 2.12
C GLU A 93 12.27 8.50 1.78
N THR A 94 12.78 7.47 2.46
CA THR A 94 14.16 6.99 2.29
C THR A 94 14.43 6.32 0.93
N GLY A 95 13.36 5.99 0.18
CA GLY A 95 13.48 5.24 -1.07
C GLY A 95 13.85 3.76 -0.86
N LEU A 96 13.80 3.27 0.37
CA LEU A 96 14.20 1.90 0.73
C LEU A 96 13.09 0.85 0.57
N GLY A 97 11.94 1.21 0.00
CA GLY A 97 10.82 0.26 -0.18
C GLY A 97 10.17 -0.20 1.13
N ARG A 98 10.34 0.56 2.21
CA ARG A 98 10.06 0.11 3.59
C ARG A 98 8.59 0.12 4.00
N LEU A 99 7.82 0.99 3.39
CA LEU A 99 6.40 1.09 3.65
C LEU A 99 5.71 1.69 2.44
N SER A 100 4.43 1.41 2.33
CA SER A 100 3.50 2.02 1.40
C SER A 100 2.19 2.29 2.14
N TRP A 101 1.56 3.42 1.87
CA TRP A 101 0.34 3.81 2.55
C TRP A 101 -0.68 4.43 1.60
N ILE A 102 -1.95 4.33 1.99
CA ILE A 102 -3.06 5.00 1.31
C ILE A 102 -3.99 5.61 2.37
N LYS A 103 -4.37 6.87 2.18
CA LYS A 103 -5.38 7.57 2.97
C LYS A 103 -6.74 7.41 2.29
N ILE A 104 -7.72 6.92 3.05
CA ILE A 104 -9.08 6.64 2.64
C ILE A 104 -10.00 7.64 3.31
N ARG A 105 -10.86 8.29 2.52
CA ARG A 105 -11.85 9.24 3.01
C ARG A 105 -12.80 8.57 4.00
N GLY A 106 -12.89 9.11 5.22
CA GLY A 106 -13.87 8.74 6.24
C GLY A 106 -15.32 8.91 5.80
N ARG A 107 -16.28 8.31 6.53
CA ARG A 107 -17.69 8.74 6.41
C ARG A 107 -17.86 9.98 7.29
N ASP A 108 -18.71 10.90 6.86
CA ASP A 108 -19.11 12.00 7.73
C ASP A 108 -20.07 11.43 8.78
N ILE A 109 -19.63 11.38 10.04
CA ILE A 109 -20.39 10.80 11.16
C ILE A 109 -21.43 11.80 11.69
N ARG A 110 -21.41 13.05 11.20
CA ARG A 110 -22.36 14.13 11.55
C ARG A 110 -23.84 13.80 11.30
N GLN A 111 -24.14 12.71 10.60
CA GLN A 111 -25.52 12.24 10.37
C GLN A 111 -26.00 11.16 11.36
N GLN A 112 -25.17 10.68 12.28
CA GLN A 112 -25.54 9.56 13.17
C GLN A 112 -25.47 9.82 14.67
N GLU A 113 -24.81 10.88 15.15
CA GLU A 113 -24.73 11.17 16.59
C GLU A 113 -25.28 12.56 16.92
N SER A 114 -26.44 12.54 17.59
CA SER A 114 -27.05 13.66 18.29
C SER A 114 -26.12 14.18 19.41
N GLN A 115 -26.00 15.50 19.51
CA GLN A 115 -25.58 16.28 20.69
C GLN A 115 -24.37 15.73 21.48
N THR A 116 -23.17 16.20 21.12
CA THR A 116 -22.06 16.33 22.08
C THR A 116 -21.57 17.78 22.06
N ASP A 117 -21.33 18.36 23.24
CA ASP A 117 -20.95 19.78 23.49
C ASP A 117 -19.49 20.10 23.10
N GLY A 118 -19.04 19.60 21.94
CA GLY A 118 -17.71 19.86 21.40
C GLY A 118 -17.76 20.34 19.96
N PRO A 119 -16.71 21.02 19.45
CA PRO A 119 -16.63 21.32 18.03
C PRO A 119 -16.74 20.02 17.22
N PRO A 120 -17.52 20.00 16.13
CA PRO A 120 -17.80 18.78 15.40
C PRO A 120 -16.49 18.14 14.91
N ALA A 121 -16.22 16.91 15.36
CA ALA A 121 -15.12 16.13 14.83
C ALA A 121 -15.35 15.93 13.32
N GLY A 122 -14.41 16.41 12.50
CA GLY A 122 -14.46 16.20 11.05
C GLY A 122 -14.44 14.71 10.67
N PRO A 123 -14.71 14.35 9.40
CA PRO A 123 -14.69 12.95 8.97
C PRO A 123 -13.33 12.30 9.25
N LEU A 124 -13.34 11.22 10.04
CA LEU A 124 -12.13 10.46 10.39
C LEU A 124 -11.63 9.67 9.18
N ASP A 125 -10.52 10.10 8.59
CA ASP A 125 -9.86 9.38 7.50
C ASP A 125 -9.14 8.13 8.03
N LEU A 126 -9.26 7.02 7.29
CA LEU A 126 -8.53 5.80 7.58
C LEU A 126 -7.22 5.79 6.79
N VAL A 127 -6.08 5.59 7.45
CA VAL A 127 -4.80 5.36 6.78
C VAL A 127 -4.45 3.88 6.88
N VAL A 128 -4.32 3.23 5.72
CA VAL A 128 -3.83 1.85 5.65
C VAL A 128 -2.36 1.85 5.28
N VAL A 129 -1.58 1.03 5.97
CA VAL A 129 -0.13 0.96 5.81
C VAL A 129 0.27 -0.49 5.59
N SER A 130 0.97 -0.73 4.49
CA SER A 130 1.73 -1.95 4.28
C SER A 130 3.19 -1.65 4.62
N ALA A 131 3.80 -2.47 5.46
CA ALA A 131 5.19 -2.34 5.86
C ALA A 131 5.79 -3.73 6.07
N TYR A 132 7.04 -3.93 5.65
CA TYR A 132 7.76 -5.18 5.87
C TYR A 132 8.14 -5.34 7.35
N ARG A 133 8.42 -6.57 7.73
CA ARG A 133 8.67 -6.94 9.13
C ARG A 133 9.90 -6.20 9.66
N PRO A 134 9.79 -5.50 10.81
CA PRO A 134 10.97 -4.91 11.43
C PRO A 134 11.93 -6.00 11.90
N ASN A 135 13.21 -5.86 11.57
CA ASN A 135 14.24 -6.75 12.09
C ASN A 135 14.48 -6.42 13.58
N LYS A 136 14.57 -7.45 14.44
CA LYS A 136 14.51 -7.33 15.91
C LYS A 136 15.64 -6.46 16.51
N GLU A 137 16.77 -6.33 15.83
CA GLU A 137 18.01 -5.84 16.44
C GLU A 137 18.45 -4.44 16.00
N GLY A 138 17.66 -3.76 15.16
CA GLY A 138 17.99 -2.42 14.71
C GLY A 138 17.50 -1.34 15.69
N THR A 139 18.30 -0.97 16.69
CA THR A 139 18.06 0.24 17.51
C THR A 139 18.65 1.49 16.86
N ASN A 140 19.43 1.33 15.79
CA ASN A 140 20.01 2.43 15.02
C ASN A 140 18.91 3.30 14.37
N ALA A 141 19.16 4.60 14.21
CA ALA A 141 18.20 5.57 13.65
C ALA A 141 17.72 5.18 12.23
N GLY A 142 18.55 4.45 11.49
CA GLY A 142 18.22 3.92 10.16
C GLY A 142 17.44 2.60 10.15
N SER A 143 17.06 2.05 11.30
CA SER A 143 16.36 0.77 11.37
C SER A 143 14.93 0.83 10.83
N VAL A 144 14.40 -0.33 10.48
CA VAL A 144 13.01 -0.51 10.06
C VAL A 144 12.05 -0.07 11.16
N TRP A 145 12.33 -0.51 12.39
CA TRP A 145 11.50 -0.29 13.56
C TRP A 145 11.39 1.20 13.88
N ASN A 146 12.53 1.89 14.00
CA ASN A 146 12.55 3.32 14.29
C ASN A 146 11.88 4.12 13.17
N TYR A 147 12.10 3.73 11.91
CA TYR A 147 11.46 4.38 10.77
C TYR A 147 9.93 4.24 10.81
N GLN A 148 9.41 3.02 11.03
CA GLN A 148 7.96 2.78 11.12
C GLN A 148 7.35 3.47 12.34
N ARG A 149 8.01 3.42 13.50
CA ARG A 149 7.58 4.12 14.72
C ARG A 149 7.48 5.62 14.50
N ASN A 150 8.51 6.24 13.94
CA ASN A 150 8.53 7.69 13.66
C ASN A 150 7.47 8.07 12.62
N TYR A 151 7.25 7.23 11.61
CA TYR A 151 6.19 7.44 10.63
C TYR A 151 4.81 7.45 11.32
N CYS A 152 4.52 6.49 12.19
CA CYS A 152 3.26 6.44 12.93
C CYS A 152 3.08 7.62 13.88
N LEU A 153 4.14 8.02 14.61
CA LEU A 153 4.09 9.15 15.56
C LEU A 153 3.98 10.52 14.87
N SER A 154 4.49 10.68 13.65
CA SER A 154 4.43 11.95 12.91
C SER A 154 3.18 12.13 12.05
N LYS A 155 2.39 11.06 11.86
CA LYS A 155 1.18 11.05 11.01
C LYS A 155 -0.11 10.73 11.77
N GLY A 156 -0.03 10.36 13.05
CA GLY A 156 -1.17 10.29 13.97
C GLY A 156 -1.47 11.65 14.57
#